data_AF-A0A369WKA2-F1
#
_entry.id   AF-A0A369WKA2-F1
#
_cell.length_a   1.000
_cell.length_b   1.000
_cell.length_c   1.000
_cell.angle_alpha   90.00
_cell.angle_beta   90.00
_cell.angle_gamma   90.00
#
_symmetry.space_group_name_H-M   'P 1'
#
loop_
_entity.id
_entity.type
_entity.pdbx_description
1 polymer ?
#
loop_
_entity_poly.entity_id
_entity_poly.type
_entity_poly.pdbx_seq_one_letter_code
_entity_poly.pdbx_strand_id
1 'polypeptide(L)'
;MKTRKLIDRIRALFDDDLRSSQKNREALEEVLKQLRSKEKKFEAELQQEPSPERREKLEMKIKLVRSQRKKGIEKLKQAQQSAK
;
A
#
# COMPACT_ATOMS: atom_id res chain seq x y z
N MET A 1 0.13 9.17 -8.20
CA MET A 1 -1.13 8.44 -8.53
C MET A 1 -2.21 8.65 -7.47
N LYS A 2 -3.48 8.40 -7.82
CA LYS A 2 -4.60 8.29 -6.87
C LYS A 2 -4.45 7.01 -6.03
N THR A 3 -4.87 7.03 -4.77
CA THR A 3 -4.74 5.88 -3.85
C THR A 3 -5.37 4.60 -4.39
N ARG A 4 -6.55 4.70 -5.01
CA ARG A 4 -7.23 3.56 -5.64
C ARG A 4 -6.35 2.87 -6.69
N LYS A 5 -5.70 3.63 -7.58
CA LYS A 5 -4.77 3.07 -8.58
C LYS A 5 -3.57 2.35 -7.96
N LEU A 6 -3.08 2.81 -6.80
CA LEU A 6 -2.01 2.11 -6.09
C LEU A 6 -2.48 0.79 -5.50
N ILE A 7 -3.70 0.76 -4.95
CA ILE A 7 -4.31 -0.46 -4.44
C ILE A 7 -4.55 -1.47 -5.58
N ASP A 8 -5.09 -1.01 -6.71
CA ASP A 8 -5.34 -1.86 -7.87
C ASP A 8 -4.02 -2.44 -8.43
N ARG A 9 -2.95 -1.64 -8.47
CA ARG A 9 -1.63 -2.11 -8.90
C ARG A 9 -1.01 -3.13 -7.93
N ILE A 10 -1.18 -2.94 -6.62
CA ILE A 10 -0.77 -3.94 -5.62
C ILE A 10 -1.53 -5.25 -5.81
N ARG A 11 -2.83 -5.20 -6.11
CA ARG A 11 -3.63 -6.41 -6.37
C ARG A 11 -3.15 -7.15 -7.62
N ALA A 12 -2.95 -6.42 -8.73
CA ALA A 12 -2.40 -7.02 -9.95
C ALA A 12 -1.04 -7.71 -9.69
N LEU A 13 -0.16 -7.05 -8.91
CA LEU A 13 1.12 -7.63 -8.51
C LEU A 13 1.01 -8.82 -7.54
N PHE A 14 -0.13 -9.01 -6.87
CA PHE A 14 -0.36 -10.19 -6.03
C PHE A 14 -0.85 -11.40 -6.82
N ASP A 15 -1.54 -11.14 -7.93
CA ASP A 15 -2.05 -12.15 -8.85
C ASP A 15 -0.92 -12.64 -9.78
N ASP A 16 0.06 -11.80 -10.08
CA ASP A 16 1.28 -12.17 -10.79
C ASP A 16 2.25 -12.97 -9.90
N ASP A 17 2.96 -13.93 -10.50
CA ASP A 17 3.99 -14.70 -9.80
C ASP A 17 5.22 -13.82 -9.50
N LEU A 18 5.26 -13.29 -8.27
CA LEU A 18 6.36 -12.46 -7.77
C LEU A 18 7.70 -13.20 -7.68
N ARG A 19 7.71 -14.54 -7.79
CA ARG A 19 8.92 -15.36 -7.64
C ARG A 19 9.82 -15.36 -8.86
N SER A 20 9.24 -15.25 -10.05
CA SER A 20 9.95 -15.40 -11.33
C SER A 20 10.45 -14.07 -11.91
N SER A 21 10.10 -12.93 -11.29
CA SER A 21 10.40 -11.61 -11.85
C SER A 21 10.88 -10.61 -10.81
N GLN A 22 12.20 -10.34 -10.83
CA GLN A 22 12.82 -9.23 -10.09
C GLN A 22 12.12 -7.89 -10.38
N LYS A 23 11.62 -7.68 -11.60
CA LYS A 23 10.85 -6.48 -11.97
C LYS A 23 9.54 -6.36 -11.20
N ASN A 24 8.84 -7.47 -10.96
CA ASN A 24 7.60 -7.46 -10.19
C ASN A 24 7.86 -7.14 -8.71
N ARG A 25 8.98 -7.65 -8.18
CA ARG A 25 9.44 -7.33 -6.84
C ARG A 25 9.74 -5.84 -6.68
N GLU A 26 10.53 -5.26 -7.58
CA GLU A 26 10.86 -3.83 -7.58
C GLU A 26 9.60 -2.97 -7.75
N ALA A 27 8.69 -3.37 -8.64
CA ALA A 27 7.41 -2.70 -8.81
C ALA A 27 6.57 -2.73 -7.52
N LEU A 28 6.54 -3.87 -6.81
CA LEU A 28 5.83 -3.99 -5.53
C LEU A 28 6.47 -3.10 -4.45
N GLU A 29 7.80 -3.09 -4.34
CA GLU A 29 8.51 -2.21 -3.41
C GLU A 29 8.19 -0.73 -3.67
N GLU A 30 8.17 -0.31 -4.94
CA GLU A 30 7.81 1.06 -5.32
C GLU A 30 6.36 1.41 -4.98
N VAL A 31 5.41 0.52 -5.25
CA VAL A 31 4.00 0.77 -4.88
C VAL A 31 3.84 0.83 -3.35
N LEU A 32 4.55 -0.01 -2.60
CA LEU A 32 4.55 0.02 -1.13
C LEU A 32 5.13 1.33 -0.57
N LYS A 33 6.22 1.84 -1.15
CA LYS A 33 6.76 3.17 -0.80
C LYS A 33 5.73 4.27 -1.06
N GLN A 34 5.05 4.23 -2.21
CA GLN A 34 4.02 5.20 -2.54
C GLN A 34 2.81 5.13 -1.59
N LEU A 35 2.38 3.93 -1.21
CA LEU A 35 1.32 3.76 -0.19
C LEU A 35 1.74 4.33 1.17
N ARG A 36 2.98 4.09 1.62
CA ARG A 36 3.50 4.68 2.87
C ARG A 36 3.47 6.20 2.83
N SER A 37 3.88 6.81 1.72
CA SER A 37 3.82 8.26 1.55
C SER A 37 2.38 8.78 1.55
N LYS A 38 1.43 8.03 0.99
CA LYS A 38 0.00 8.39 1.02
C LYS A 38 -0.61 8.29 2.41
N GLU A 39 -0.25 7.25 3.16
CA GLU A 39 -0.66 7.08 4.55
C GLU A 39 -0.23 8.26 5.41
N LYS A 40 1.06 8.64 5.36
CA LYS A 40 1.58 9.81 6.08
C LYS A 40 0.86 11.11 5.71
N LYS A 41 0.51 11.29 4.44
CA LYS A 41 -0.26 12.46 3.99
C LYS A 41 -1.66 12.48 4.60
N PHE A 42 -2.37 11.35 4.60
CA PHE A 42 -3.69 11.25 5.22
C PHE A 42 -3.63 11.44 6.74
N GLU A 43 -2.58 10.95 7.41
CA GLU A 43 -2.36 11.19 8.84
C GLU A 43 -2.15 12.68 9.14
N ALA A 44 -1.33 13.37 8.33
CA ALA A 44 -1.13 14.81 8.46
C ALA A 44 -2.41 15.60 8.18
N GLU A 45 -3.17 15.23 7.14
CA GLU A 45 -4.49 15.81 6.83
C GLU A 45 -5.47 15.58 8.00
N LEU A 46 -5.48 14.39 8.60
CA LEU A 46 -6.36 14.05 9.73
C LEU A 46 -6.07 14.89 10.97
N GLN A 47 -4.79 15.19 11.24
CA GLN A 47 -4.39 16.03 12.38
C GLN A 47 -4.94 17.46 12.27
N GLN A 48 -5.09 17.97 11.05
CA GLN A 48 -5.52 19.34 10.77
C GLN A 48 -7.01 19.45 10.42
N GLU A 49 -7.72 18.33 10.26
CA GLU A 49 -9.12 18.32 9.84
C GLU A 49 -10.06 18.50 11.06
N PRO A 50 -10.82 19.62 11.13
CA PRO A 50 -11.75 19.86 12.22
C PRO A 50 -13.09 19.14 12.04
N SER A 51 -13.49 18.79 10.81
CA SER A 51 -14.80 18.18 10.54
C SER A 51 -14.82 16.70 10.94
N PRO A 52 -15.68 16.27 11.88
CA PRO A 52 -15.76 14.87 12.31
C PRO A 52 -16.01 13.89 11.15
N GLU A 53 -16.90 14.26 10.24
CA GLU A 53 -17.26 13.46 9.05
C GLU A 53 -16.08 13.29 8.08
N ARG A 54 -15.26 14.33 7.93
CA ARG A 54 -14.07 14.28 7.08
C ARG A 54 -12.94 13.50 7.76
N ARG A 55 -12.80 13.62 9.08
CA ARG A 55 -11.87 12.83 9.89
C ARG A 55 -12.16 11.33 9.75
N GLU A 56 -13.42 10.93 9.92
CA GLU A 56 -13.84 9.53 9.76
C GLU A 56 -13.48 8.99 8.37
N LYS A 57 -13.74 9.78 7.31
CA LYS A 57 -13.36 9.41 5.93
C LYS A 57 -11.85 9.27 5.75
N LEU A 58 -11.04 10.11 6.40
CA LEU A 58 -9.58 10.02 6.37
C LEU A 58 -9.09 8.79 7.13
N GLU A 59 -9.65 8.50 8.31
CA GLU A 59 -9.35 7.31 9.10
C GLU A 59 -9.65 6.02 8.33
N MET A 60 -10.80 5.94 7.66
CA MET A 60 -11.14 4.83 6.77
C MET A 60 -10.09 4.64 5.66
N LYS A 61 -9.65 5.73 5.02
CA LYS A 61 -8.61 5.68 3.98
C LYS A 61 -7.27 5.21 4.54
N ILE A 62 -6.87 5.72 5.71
CA ILE A 62 -5.64 5.31 6.40
C ILE A 62 -5.69 3.81 6.71
N LYS A 63 -6.80 3.33 7.29
CA LYS A 63 -6.99 1.91 7.61
C LYS A 63 -6.89 1.02 6.37
N LEU A 64 -7.52 1.42 5.28
CA LEU A 64 -7.45 0.69 4.01
C LEU A 64 -6.00 0.65 3.47
N VAL A 65 -5.32 1.79 3.41
CA VAL A 65 -3.93 1.87 2.93
C VAL A 65 -3.00 1.03 3.79
N ARG A 66 -3.10 1.13 5.12
CA ARG A 66 -2.31 0.32 6.07
C ARG A 66 -2.51 -1.17 5.86
N SER A 67 -3.77 -1.61 5.71
CA SER A 67 -4.10 -3.01 5.46
C SER A 67 -3.46 -3.53 4.18
N GLN A 68 -3.58 -2.78 3.07
CA GLN A 68 -2.99 -3.17 1.79
C GLN A 68 -1.46 -3.18 1.84
N ARG A 69 -0.84 -2.19 2.51
CA ARG A 69 0.60 -2.11 2.69
C ARG A 69 1.13 -3.30 3.49
N LYS A 70 0.45 -3.67 4.59
CA LYS A 70 0.84 -4.84 5.41
C LYS A 70 0.82 -6.12 4.58
N LYS A 71 -0.26 -6.36 3.83
CA LYS A 71 -0.38 -7.53 2.94
C LYS A 71 0.74 -7.58 1.89
N GLY A 72 1.09 -6.44 1.30
CA GLY A 72 2.15 -6.40 0.28
C GLY A 72 3.54 -6.62 0.85
N ILE A 73 3.82 -6.15 2.07
CA ILE A 73 5.07 -6.44 2.77
C ILE A 73 5.18 -7.95 3.08
N GLU A 74 4.09 -8.59 3.51
CA GLU A 74 4.05 -10.03 3.78
C GLU A 74 4.32 -10.84 2.50
N LYS A 75 3.66 -10.51 1.39
CA LYS A 75 3.91 -11.11 0.07
C LYS A 75 5.36 -10.95 -0.37
N LEU A 76 5.93 -9.76 -0.19
CA LEU A 76 7.33 -9.49 -0.52
C LEU A 76 8.29 -10.36 0.30
N LYS A 77 8.04 -10.50 1.61
CA LYS A 77 8.83 -11.37 2.49
C LYS A 77 8.74 -12.84 2.08
N GLN A 78 7.54 -13.33 1.73
CA GLN A 78 7.35 -14.70 1.26
C GLN A 78 8.14 -14.96 -0.04
N ALA A 79 8.10 -14.02 -0.98
CA ALA A 79 8.87 -14.12 -2.23
C ALA A 79 10.39 -14.16 -1.98
N GLN A 80 10.87 -13.41 -0.98
CA GLN A 80 12.29 -13.40 -0.59
C GLN A 80 12.73 -14.68 0.14
N GLN A 81 11.85 -15.28 0.96
CA GLN A 81 12.15 -16.48 1.73
C GLN A 81 12.11 -17.76 0.90
N SER A 82 11.23 -17.83 -0.11
CA SER A 82 11.15 -18.98 -1.03
C SER A 82 12.21 -18.97 -2.15
N ALA A 83 13.03 -17.92 -2.22
CA ALA A 83 14.15 -17.81 -3.18
C ALA A 83 15.51 -18.23 -2.59
N LYS A 84 15.52 -18.75 -1.36
CA LYS A 84 16.65 -19.45 -0.74
C LYS A 84 16.45 -20.95 -0.85
#